data_AF-A0A358EMK4-F1
#
_entry.id   AF-A0A358EMK4-F1
#
_cell.length_a   1.000
_cell.length_b   1.000
_cell.length_c   1.000
_cell.angle_alpha   90.00
_cell.angle_beta   90.00
_cell.angle_gamma   90.00
#
_symmetry.space_group_name_H-M   'P 1'
#
loop_
_entity.id
_entity.type
_entity.pdbx_description
1 polymer ?
#
loop_
_entity_poly.entity_id
_entity_poly.type
_entity_poly.pdbx_seq_one_letter_code
_entity_poly.pdbx_strand_id
1 'polypeptide(L)'
;MFRLVTLALLVFLHAEGADSLVWHPKARTFDLDFRERPLNEFLGYIRSETGWEVRVEPGLSQLVDGKFRGKPAADAIRLMLGRTQFKLVPRTQGGTRLTVYSGNIGAATQEVQAVVQEAAAFEEVLVEGELQITLPVKIHYFKSKYASINADPNATDLRPLFAGMNEIWEIANLRFLLNQPELLRAADAAAEREFANLFTPDVPKAFVRQHQARILHKLLPDLPDKGKAFHIVLIYTMPDAYGAVYLPAKGVILMPQVKFAKLIDPKGVWKDGSPVFYAQSNILAHEMGHALSLNHVATQGNLMIDGRLREGTGIGPGVGLSLEQIEKARKQAKTKGPYVPGFNPKPRVRE
;
A
#
# COMPACT_ATOMS: atom_id res chain seq x y z
N MET A 1 -58.33 -30.89 -5.08
CA MET A 1 -57.38 -29.80 -5.42
C MET A 1 -56.45 -29.58 -4.24
N PHE A 2 -55.28 -30.24 -4.21
CA PHE A 2 -54.28 -30.04 -3.15
C PHE A 2 -53.38 -28.87 -3.55
N ARG A 3 -53.39 -27.77 -2.78
CA ARG A 3 -52.44 -26.67 -2.94
C ARG A 3 -51.13 -27.05 -2.24
N LEU A 4 -50.07 -27.27 -3.01
CA LEU A 4 -48.70 -27.28 -2.48
C LEU A 4 -48.35 -25.86 -2.01
N VAL A 5 -47.95 -25.75 -0.74
CA VAL A 5 -47.27 -24.57 -0.20
C VAL A 5 -45.78 -24.82 -0.36
N THR A 6 -45.14 -24.09 -1.28
CA THR A 6 -43.68 -24.12 -1.45
C THR A 6 -43.05 -23.23 -0.38
N LEU A 7 -42.45 -23.86 0.62
CA LEU A 7 -41.63 -23.17 1.63
C LEU A 7 -40.29 -22.80 0.98
N ALA A 8 -40.08 -21.52 0.67
CA ALA A 8 -38.81 -21.02 0.17
C ALA A 8 -37.78 -20.98 1.32
N LEU A 9 -36.87 -21.96 1.32
CA LEU A 9 -35.73 -21.99 2.22
C LEU A 9 -34.74 -20.89 1.78
N LEU A 10 -34.71 -19.78 2.49
CA LEU A 10 -33.67 -18.76 2.35
C LEU A 10 -32.35 -19.33 2.90
N VAL A 11 -31.56 -19.92 2.01
CA VAL A 11 -30.17 -20.26 2.30
C VAL A 11 -29.38 -18.95 2.34
N PHE A 12 -29.10 -18.47 3.55
CA PHE A 12 -28.09 -17.43 3.75
C PHE A 12 -26.71 -18.04 3.46
N LEU A 13 -26.28 -17.96 2.21
CA LEU A 13 -24.88 -18.12 1.85
C LEU A 13 -24.11 -17.02 2.58
N HIS A 14 -23.47 -17.37 3.70
CA HIS A 14 -22.40 -16.55 4.24
C HIS A 14 -21.32 -16.52 3.16
N ALA A 15 -21.09 -15.34 2.58
CA ALA A 15 -19.90 -15.13 1.76
C ALA A 15 -18.69 -15.49 2.63
N GLU A 16 -18.00 -16.58 2.27
CA GLU A 16 -16.73 -16.93 2.87
C GLU A 16 -15.77 -15.77 2.60
N GLY A 17 -15.37 -15.08 3.66
CA GLY A 17 -14.25 -14.15 3.58
C GLY A 17 -13.00 -14.93 3.23
N ALA A 18 -12.26 -14.46 2.22
CA ALA A 18 -10.90 -14.90 2.01
C ALA A 18 -10.07 -14.58 3.25
N ASP A 19 -9.13 -15.47 3.61
CA ASP A 19 -8.27 -15.26 4.77
C ASP A 19 -7.54 -13.93 4.66
N SER A 20 -7.71 -13.09 5.68
CA SER A 20 -7.17 -11.73 5.67
C SER A 20 -6.51 -11.34 6.98
N LEU A 21 -5.42 -10.60 6.86
CA LEU A 21 -4.71 -9.94 7.94
C LEU A 21 -4.49 -8.50 7.51
N VAL A 22 -4.85 -7.55 8.37
CA VAL A 22 -4.68 -6.11 8.12
C VAL A 22 -3.88 -5.52 9.26
N TRP A 23 -2.81 -4.80 8.92
CA TRP A 23 -1.97 -4.11 9.88
C TRP A 23 -2.26 -2.62 9.90
N HIS A 24 -2.46 -2.06 11.09
CA HIS A 24 -2.65 -0.63 11.32
C HIS A 24 -1.42 -0.08 12.03
N PRO A 25 -0.37 0.35 11.30
CA PRO A 25 0.92 0.68 11.89
C PRO A 25 0.89 1.83 12.89
N LYS A 26 -0.02 2.80 12.77
CA LYS A 26 -0.12 3.93 13.70
C LYS A 26 -0.92 3.56 14.94
N ALA A 27 -2.04 2.87 14.80
CA ALA A 27 -2.82 2.33 15.92
C ALA A 27 -2.13 1.16 16.63
N ARG A 28 -1.19 0.48 15.96
CA ARG A 28 -0.48 -0.73 16.40
C ARG A 28 -1.44 -1.90 16.65
N THR A 29 -2.44 -2.05 15.79
CA THR A 29 -3.49 -3.06 15.88
C THR A 29 -3.56 -3.95 14.63
N PHE A 30 -4.13 -5.15 14.79
CA PHE A 30 -4.46 -6.05 13.70
C PHE A 30 -5.98 -6.25 13.59
N ASP A 31 -6.41 -6.37 12.33
CA ASP A 31 -7.64 -7.07 11.97
C ASP A 31 -7.27 -8.42 11.36
N LEU A 32 -8.06 -9.43 11.65
CA LEU A 32 -7.79 -10.80 11.23
C LEU A 32 -9.10 -11.55 10.99
N ASP A 33 -9.14 -12.32 9.92
CA ASP A 33 -10.19 -13.28 9.62
C ASP A 33 -9.55 -14.51 8.96
N PHE A 34 -9.10 -15.48 9.76
CA PHE A 34 -8.44 -16.70 9.31
C PHE A 34 -9.19 -17.95 9.77
N ARG A 35 -9.16 -18.99 8.93
CA ARG A 35 -9.71 -20.31 9.24
C ARG A 35 -8.65 -21.39 9.06
N GLU A 36 -8.37 -22.10 10.16
CA GLU A 36 -7.48 -23.27 10.21
C GLU A 36 -6.15 -23.15 9.43
N ARG A 37 -5.47 -22.00 9.50
CA ARG A 37 -4.24 -21.75 8.73
C ARG A 37 -2.99 -22.33 9.41
N PRO A 38 -2.02 -22.89 8.66
CA PRO A 38 -0.74 -23.28 9.24
C PRO A 38 -0.03 -22.09 9.89
N LEU A 39 0.54 -22.28 11.08
CA LEU A 39 1.27 -21.24 11.81
C LEU A 39 2.28 -20.49 10.93
N ASN A 40 3.07 -21.22 10.15
CA ASN A 40 4.11 -20.64 9.31
C ASN A 40 3.52 -19.69 8.24
N GLU A 41 2.33 -20.00 7.72
CA GLU A 41 1.63 -19.14 6.77
C GLU A 41 1.15 -17.85 7.45
N PHE A 42 0.55 -17.96 8.64
CA PHE A 42 0.15 -16.79 9.45
C PHE A 42 1.32 -15.87 9.80
N LEU A 43 2.45 -16.44 10.22
CA LEU A 43 3.66 -15.68 10.48
C LEU A 43 4.21 -15.03 9.20
N GLY A 44 4.01 -15.66 8.05
CA GLY A 44 4.33 -15.11 6.73
C GLY A 44 3.43 -13.94 6.32
N TYR A 45 2.15 -13.95 6.69
CA TYR A 45 1.25 -12.79 6.55
C TYR A 45 1.66 -11.64 7.46
N ILE A 46 2.02 -11.91 8.72
CA ILE A 46 2.56 -10.87 9.61
C ILE A 46 3.79 -10.24 8.97
N ARG A 47 4.73 -11.05 8.48
CA ARG A 47 5.95 -10.54 7.84
C ARG A 47 5.64 -9.63 6.64
N SER A 48 4.71 -10.02 5.78
CA SER A 48 4.39 -9.26 4.57
C SER A 48 3.65 -7.95 4.86
N GLU A 49 2.68 -7.96 5.76
CA GLU A 49 1.88 -6.77 6.11
C GLU A 49 2.66 -5.75 6.96
N THR A 50 3.53 -6.24 7.86
CA THR A 50 4.26 -5.36 8.79
C THR A 50 5.68 -5.03 8.35
N GLY A 51 6.28 -5.88 7.51
CA GLY A 51 7.71 -5.81 7.19
C GLY A 51 8.61 -6.16 8.38
N TRP A 52 8.09 -6.84 9.40
CA TRP A 52 8.88 -7.25 10.57
C TRP A 52 9.85 -8.40 10.26
N GLU A 53 10.88 -8.52 11.10
CA GLU A 53 11.66 -9.76 11.14
C GLU A 53 10.87 -10.81 11.91
N VAL A 54 10.56 -11.94 11.27
CA VAL A 54 9.79 -13.01 11.91
C VAL A 54 10.61 -14.29 11.96
N ARG A 55 10.82 -14.81 13.17
CA ARG A 55 11.54 -16.06 13.43
C ARG A 55 10.68 -17.04 14.21
N VAL A 56 10.80 -18.31 13.87
CA VAL A 56 10.03 -19.40 14.47
C VAL A 56 10.94 -20.57 14.85
N GLU A 57 10.59 -21.28 15.91
CA GLU A 57 11.19 -22.55 16.27
C GLU A 57 10.81 -23.61 15.21
N PRO A 58 11.79 -24.31 14.61
CA PRO A 58 11.51 -25.35 13.63
C PRO A 58 10.59 -26.45 14.20
N GLY A 59 9.67 -26.96 13.37
CA GLY A 59 8.79 -28.07 13.74
C GLY A 59 7.48 -27.68 14.42
N LEU A 60 7.23 -26.40 14.69
CA LEU A 60 5.92 -25.92 15.15
C LEU A 60 4.89 -26.03 14.02
N SER A 61 3.88 -26.87 14.20
CA SER A 61 2.89 -27.23 13.16
C SER A 61 1.43 -26.95 13.55
N GLN A 62 1.19 -26.20 14.62
CA GLN A 62 -0.17 -25.86 15.04
C GLN A 62 -0.92 -25.06 13.95
N LEU A 63 -2.24 -25.23 13.91
CA LEU A 63 -3.12 -24.40 13.11
C LEU A 63 -3.56 -23.18 13.92
N VAL A 64 -3.79 -22.08 13.23
CA VAL A 64 -4.29 -20.83 13.79
C VAL A 64 -5.65 -20.52 13.18
N ASP A 65 -6.59 -20.16 14.03
CA ASP A 65 -7.97 -19.82 13.66
C ASP A 65 -8.42 -18.63 14.51
N GLY A 66 -9.09 -17.68 13.90
CA GLY A 66 -9.66 -16.57 14.62
C GLY A 66 -10.24 -15.50 13.73
N LYS A 67 -11.14 -14.71 14.31
CA LYS A 67 -11.70 -13.52 13.68
C LYS A 67 -11.82 -12.40 14.70
N PHE A 68 -11.14 -11.29 14.46
CA PHE A 68 -11.19 -10.11 15.33
C PHE A 68 -10.75 -8.85 14.59
N ARG A 69 -11.02 -7.70 15.20
CA ARG A 69 -10.62 -6.38 14.70
C ARG A 69 -10.10 -5.48 15.80
N GLY A 70 -9.23 -4.55 15.42
CA GLY A 70 -8.65 -3.53 16.27
C GLY A 70 -7.88 -4.10 17.45
N LYS A 71 -7.37 -5.34 17.36
CA LYS A 71 -6.67 -5.97 18.47
C LYS A 71 -5.24 -5.46 18.55
N PRO A 72 -4.77 -5.00 19.73
CA PRO A 72 -3.36 -4.64 19.90
C PRO A 72 -2.44 -5.77 19.45
N ALA A 73 -1.32 -5.45 18.80
CA ALA A 73 -0.48 -6.45 18.15
C ALA A 73 -0.08 -7.65 19.05
N ALA A 74 0.30 -7.38 20.29
CA ALA A 74 0.68 -8.41 21.24
C ALA A 74 -0.51 -9.30 21.64
N ASP A 75 -1.70 -8.71 21.81
CA ASP A 75 -2.90 -9.44 22.19
C ASP A 75 -3.41 -10.29 21.02
N ALA A 76 -3.42 -9.74 19.81
CA ALA A 76 -3.74 -10.45 18.58
C ALA A 76 -2.84 -11.69 18.41
N ILE A 77 -1.51 -11.51 18.51
CA ILE A 77 -0.55 -12.62 18.39
C ILE A 77 -0.75 -13.64 19.51
N ARG A 78 -0.98 -13.20 20.76
CA ARG A 78 -1.25 -14.11 21.88
C ARG A 78 -2.51 -14.96 21.64
N LEU A 79 -3.57 -14.35 21.12
CA LEU A 79 -4.81 -15.06 20.77
C LEU A 79 -4.56 -16.13 19.71
N MET A 80 -3.82 -15.80 18.64
CA MET A 80 -3.55 -16.74 17.54
C MET A 80 -2.57 -17.85 17.92
N LEU A 81 -1.60 -17.59 18.79
CA LEU A 81 -0.56 -18.56 19.16
C LEU A 81 -0.96 -19.46 20.35
N GLY A 82 -2.01 -19.10 21.10
CA GLY A 82 -2.49 -19.84 22.25
C GLY A 82 -1.39 -20.05 23.31
N ARG A 83 -0.95 -21.31 23.46
CA ARG A 83 0.09 -21.70 24.43
C ARG A 83 1.51 -21.49 23.93
N THR A 84 1.69 -21.30 22.62
CA THR A 84 3.01 -21.08 22.04
C THR A 84 3.52 -19.70 22.45
N GLN A 85 4.76 -19.68 22.93
CA GLN A 85 5.37 -18.46 23.45
C GLN A 85 5.85 -17.57 22.31
N PHE A 86 5.87 -16.26 22.56
CA PHE A 86 6.41 -15.31 21.63
C PHE A 86 7.03 -14.10 22.33
N LYS A 87 7.87 -13.37 21.60
CA LYS A 87 8.42 -12.09 22.03
C LYS A 87 8.42 -11.11 20.86
N LEU A 88 7.94 -9.89 21.14
CA LEU A 88 8.09 -8.73 20.27
C LEU A 88 9.25 -7.88 20.79
N VAL A 89 10.27 -7.66 19.97
CA VAL A 89 11.47 -6.91 20.34
C VAL A 89 11.66 -5.75 19.35
N PRO A 90 11.57 -4.49 19.80
CA PRO A 90 12.00 -3.35 18.98
C PRO A 90 13.47 -3.50 18.61
N ARG A 91 13.82 -3.26 17.35
CA ARG A 91 15.20 -3.36 16.88
C ARG A 91 15.91 -2.01 16.94
N THR A 92 17.21 -2.04 17.22
CA THR A 92 18.07 -0.85 17.31
C THR A 92 18.16 -0.06 16.00
N GLN A 93 18.03 -0.71 14.85
CA GLN A 93 18.03 -0.06 13.53
C GLN A 93 16.61 0.32 13.05
N GLY A 94 15.59 0.16 13.91
CA GLY A 94 14.17 0.35 13.61
C GLY A 94 13.47 -0.95 13.18
N GLY A 95 12.14 -0.93 13.25
CA GLY A 95 11.28 -2.11 13.01
C GLY A 95 11.16 -3.03 14.22
N THR A 96 10.33 -4.06 14.08
CA THR A 96 10.05 -5.05 15.14
C THR A 96 10.57 -6.43 14.74
N ARG A 97 11.09 -7.19 15.70
CA ARG A 97 11.32 -8.63 15.57
C ARG A 97 10.26 -9.39 16.35
N LEU A 98 9.57 -10.30 15.68
CA LEU A 98 8.72 -11.32 16.29
C LEU A 98 9.49 -12.64 16.35
N THR A 99 9.61 -13.19 17.55
CA THR A 99 10.21 -14.51 17.78
C THR A 99 9.16 -15.42 18.39
N VAL A 100 8.91 -16.60 17.79
CA VAL A 100 7.90 -17.58 18.22
C VAL A 100 8.55 -18.91 18.55
N TYR A 101 8.26 -19.48 19.73
CA TYR A 101 8.95 -20.65 20.27
C TYR A 101 8.07 -21.42 21.28
N SER A 102 8.40 -22.69 21.53
CA SER A 102 7.68 -23.52 22.50
C SER A 102 8.23 -23.35 23.92
N GLY A 103 9.56 -23.39 24.07
CA GLY A 103 10.24 -23.40 25.36
C GLY A 103 11.31 -22.31 25.52
N ASN A 104 12.35 -22.33 24.68
CA ASN A 104 13.46 -21.37 24.77
C ASN A 104 13.47 -20.44 23.56
N ILE A 105 13.56 -19.13 23.80
CA ILE A 105 13.65 -18.11 22.76
C ILE A 105 14.80 -18.36 21.77
N GLY A 106 15.90 -18.97 22.21
CA GLY A 106 17.04 -19.33 21.37
C GLY A 106 16.75 -20.43 20.34
N ALA A 107 15.66 -21.18 20.50
CA ALA A 107 15.25 -22.24 19.57
C ALA A 107 14.59 -21.69 18.30
N ALA A 108 14.13 -20.43 18.31
CA ALA A 108 13.57 -19.75 17.15
C ALA A 108 14.64 -19.30 16.15
N THR A 109 15.16 -20.28 15.42
CA THR A 109 16.29 -20.13 14.50
C THR A 109 15.87 -19.99 13.04
N GLN A 110 14.66 -20.43 12.68
CA GLN A 110 14.18 -20.39 11.31
C GLN A 110 13.55 -19.03 11.00
N GLU A 111 13.97 -18.43 9.89
CA GLU A 111 13.36 -17.23 9.34
C GLU A 111 12.10 -17.59 8.54
N VAL A 112 10.98 -16.92 8.82
CA VAL A 112 9.70 -17.16 8.16
C VAL A 112 9.66 -16.41 6.84
N GLN A 113 9.33 -17.08 5.73
CA GLN A 113 9.19 -16.42 4.44
C GLN A 113 7.89 -15.59 4.38
N ALA A 114 7.95 -14.44 3.72
CA ALA A 114 6.76 -13.61 3.51
C ALA A 114 5.79 -14.36 2.57
N VAL A 115 4.50 -14.36 2.93
CA VAL A 115 3.45 -14.91 2.06
C VAL A 115 3.00 -13.81 1.12
N VAL A 116 2.83 -14.14 -0.17
CA VAL A 116 2.18 -13.23 -1.10
C VAL A 116 0.68 -13.41 -0.98
N GLN A 117 -0.01 -12.38 -0.49
CA GLN A 117 -1.45 -12.35 -0.59
C GLN A 117 -1.79 -12.03 -2.05
N GLU A 118 -2.56 -12.90 -2.71
CA GLU A 118 -3.04 -12.58 -4.05
C GLU A 118 -3.95 -11.37 -3.97
N ALA A 119 -3.69 -10.36 -4.81
CA ALA A 119 -4.59 -9.23 -4.90
C ALA A 119 -5.94 -9.69 -5.45
N ALA A 120 -6.97 -9.48 -4.64
CA ALA A 120 -8.33 -9.65 -5.08
C ALA A 120 -8.67 -8.64 -6.21
N ALA A 121 -9.68 -8.99 -7.00
CA ALA A 121 -10.26 -8.06 -7.96
C ALA A 121 -10.85 -6.84 -7.22
N PHE A 122 -11.36 -5.86 -7.98
CA PHE A 122 -12.23 -4.84 -7.40
C PHE A 122 -13.35 -5.51 -6.60
N GLU A 123 -13.52 -5.11 -5.34
CA GLU A 123 -14.53 -5.68 -4.45
C GLU A 123 -15.29 -4.59 -3.69
N GLU A 124 -16.58 -4.83 -3.53
CA GLU A 124 -17.49 -4.04 -2.70
C GLU A 124 -18.09 -4.98 -1.66
N VAL A 125 -17.65 -4.85 -0.41
CA VAL A 125 -18.05 -5.76 0.67
C VAL A 125 -18.67 -4.96 1.81
N LEU A 126 -19.79 -5.47 2.33
CA LEU A 126 -20.37 -4.96 3.56
C LEU A 126 -19.55 -5.47 4.74
N VAL A 127 -18.95 -4.52 5.43
CA VAL A 127 -18.09 -4.73 6.57
C VAL A 127 -18.76 -4.06 7.76
N GLU A 128 -19.29 -4.86 8.69
CA GLU A 128 -20.06 -4.37 9.85
C GLU A 128 -21.22 -3.43 9.48
N GLY A 129 -21.81 -3.66 8.30
CA GLY A 129 -22.92 -2.84 7.78
C GLY A 129 -22.49 -1.63 6.96
N GLU A 130 -21.18 -1.32 6.90
CA GLU A 130 -20.64 -0.26 6.05
C GLU A 130 -20.00 -0.81 4.77
N LEU A 131 -20.20 -0.12 3.64
CA LEU A 131 -19.65 -0.55 2.37
C LEU A 131 -18.18 -0.17 2.24
N GLN A 132 -17.30 -1.16 2.35
CA GLN A 132 -15.89 -1.04 2.03
C GLN A 132 -15.65 -1.29 0.54
N ILE A 133 -14.87 -0.40 -0.11
CA ILE A 133 -14.43 -0.56 -1.49
C ILE A 133 -12.96 -0.95 -1.48
N THR A 134 -12.64 -2.11 -2.04
CA THR A 134 -11.26 -2.59 -2.22
C THR A 134 -10.84 -2.40 -3.68
N LEU A 135 -9.73 -1.68 -3.86
CA LEU A 135 -9.17 -1.30 -5.16
C LEU A 135 -7.85 -2.04 -5.40
N PRO A 136 -7.72 -2.82 -6.48
CA PRO A 136 -6.45 -3.42 -6.85
C PRO A 136 -5.49 -2.35 -7.39
N VAL A 137 -4.21 -2.49 -7.04
CA VAL A 137 -3.13 -1.59 -7.46
C VAL A 137 -2.04 -2.41 -8.13
N LYS A 138 -1.76 -2.09 -9.39
CA LYS A 138 -0.69 -2.71 -10.17
C LYS A 138 0.64 -2.02 -9.89
N ILE A 139 1.63 -2.79 -9.45
CA ILE A 139 2.98 -2.32 -9.17
C ILE A 139 3.90 -2.61 -10.34
N HIS A 140 4.66 -1.60 -10.76
CA HIS A 140 5.55 -1.64 -11.91
C HIS A 140 6.96 -1.23 -11.48
N TYR A 141 7.95 -2.09 -11.65
CA TYR A 141 9.36 -1.74 -11.49
C TYR A 141 9.96 -1.34 -12.82
N PHE A 142 10.40 -0.09 -12.93
CA PHE A 142 10.97 0.45 -14.15
C PHE A 142 12.34 -0.17 -14.43
N LYS A 143 12.40 -1.03 -15.45
CA LYS A 143 13.61 -1.70 -15.91
C LYS A 143 14.32 -0.84 -16.94
N SER A 144 15.58 -0.53 -16.65
CA SER A 144 16.43 0.28 -17.52
C SER A 144 17.83 -0.29 -17.64
N LYS A 145 18.54 0.06 -18.71
CA LYS A 145 19.98 -0.16 -18.82
C LYS A 145 20.81 0.86 -18.05
N TYR A 146 20.21 2.00 -17.67
CA TYR A 146 20.86 3.05 -16.90
C TYR A 146 20.62 2.83 -15.40
N ALA A 147 21.71 2.58 -14.65
CA ALA A 147 21.63 2.28 -13.22
C ALA A 147 20.95 3.40 -12.41
N SER A 148 21.05 4.66 -12.85
CA SER A 148 20.42 5.82 -12.19
C SER A 148 18.89 5.75 -12.16
N ILE A 149 18.27 4.92 -12.99
CA ILE A 149 16.80 4.84 -13.11
C ILE A 149 16.26 3.40 -13.11
N ASN A 150 17.14 2.39 -13.12
CA ASN A 150 16.77 0.98 -13.08
C ASN A 150 16.34 0.54 -11.67
N ALA A 151 15.03 0.37 -11.45
CA ALA A 151 14.49 -0.12 -10.18
C ALA A 151 14.70 -1.64 -10.02
N ASP A 152 14.85 -2.09 -8.77
CA ASP A 152 15.02 -3.51 -8.41
C ASP A 152 13.79 -4.05 -7.67
N PRO A 153 13.02 -4.99 -8.24
CA PRO A 153 11.85 -5.55 -7.58
C PRO A 153 12.14 -6.26 -6.26
N ASN A 154 13.37 -6.73 -6.04
CA ASN A 154 13.74 -7.42 -4.80
C ASN A 154 14.14 -6.46 -3.67
N ALA A 155 14.36 -5.19 -3.98
CA ALA A 155 14.87 -4.23 -3.00
C ALA A 155 13.78 -3.58 -2.14
N THR A 156 12.49 -3.75 -2.46
CA THR A 156 11.40 -3.07 -1.73
C THR A 156 10.07 -3.85 -1.81
N ASP A 157 9.58 -4.40 -0.71
CA ASP A 157 8.16 -4.82 -0.62
C ASP A 157 7.34 -3.63 -0.11
N LEU A 158 6.42 -3.10 -0.92
CA LEU A 158 5.65 -1.91 -0.59
C LEU A 158 4.48 -2.16 0.37
N ARG A 159 4.15 -3.41 0.70
CA ARG A 159 2.99 -3.73 1.55
C ARG A 159 2.96 -2.99 2.89
N PRO A 160 4.08 -2.89 3.65
CA PRO A 160 4.06 -2.14 4.91
C PRO A 160 3.78 -0.65 4.71
N LEU A 161 4.29 -0.03 3.63
CA LEU A 161 3.96 1.36 3.30
C LEU A 161 2.47 1.52 2.94
N PHE A 162 1.90 0.53 2.24
CA PHE A 162 0.49 0.47 1.92
C PHE A 162 -0.40 0.28 3.15
N ALA A 163 0.05 -0.47 4.16
CA ALA A 163 -0.66 -0.60 5.43
C ALA A 163 -0.86 0.79 6.09
N GLY A 164 0.21 1.60 6.16
CA GLY A 164 0.13 2.96 6.70
C GLY A 164 -0.72 3.90 5.85
N MET A 165 -0.70 3.75 4.53
CA MET A 165 -1.58 4.49 3.62
C MET A 165 -3.05 4.08 3.81
N ASN A 166 -3.33 2.78 3.88
CA ASN A 166 -4.68 2.22 4.02
C ASN A 166 -5.33 2.67 5.33
N GLU A 167 -4.57 2.68 6.44
CA GLU A 167 -5.05 3.19 7.73
C GLU A 167 -5.57 4.65 7.65
N ILE A 168 -5.01 5.48 6.76
CA ILE A 168 -5.50 6.85 6.53
C ILE A 168 -6.82 6.85 5.75
N TRP A 169 -6.95 5.93 4.78
CA TRP A 169 -8.12 5.82 3.90
C TRP A 169 -9.30 5.06 4.51
N GLU A 170 -9.13 4.47 5.68
CA GLU A 170 -10.23 3.84 6.45
C GLU A 170 -11.38 4.80 6.72
N ILE A 171 -11.09 6.09 6.96
CA ILE A 171 -12.14 7.11 7.15
C ILE A 171 -13.08 7.22 5.95
N ALA A 172 -12.64 6.82 4.76
CA ALA A 172 -13.44 6.79 3.55
C ALA A 172 -13.93 5.38 3.19
N ASN A 173 -13.70 4.37 4.04
CA ASN A 173 -13.95 2.96 3.79
C ASN A 173 -13.37 2.50 2.44
N LEU A 174 -12.14 2.95 2.14
CA LEU A 174 -11.38 2.58 0.95
C LEU A 174 -10.14 1.78 1.36
N ARG A 175 -9.86 0.69 0.66
CA ARG A 175 -8.65 -0.11 0.83
C ARG A 175 -7.99 -0.36 -0.51
N PHE A 176 -6.67 -0.32 -0.52
CA PHE A 176 -5.86 -0.59 -1.69
C PHE A 176 -5.03 -1.86 -1.48
N LEU A 177 -5.13 -2.81 -2.41
CA LEU A 177 -4.39 -4.07 -2.36
C LEU A 177 -3.40 -4.16 -3.51
N LEU A 178 -2.19 -4.61 -3.20
CA LEU A 178 -1.09 -4.68 -4.16
C LEU A 178 -1.12 -5.98 -4.96
N ASN A 179 -1.16 -5.86 -6.28
CA ASN A 179 -0.95 -6.98 -7.19
C ASN A 179 0.53 -7.40 -7.19
N GLN A 180 0.78 -8.59 -7.75
CA GLN A 180 2.14 -9.04 -8.06
C GLN A 180 2.88 -7.97 -8.87
N PRO A 181 4.12 -7.63 -8.48
CA PRO A 181 4.89 -6.65 -9.24
C PRO A 181 5.25 -7.12 -10.64
N GLU A 182 5.14 -6.20 -11.60
CA GLU A 182 5.53 -6.40 -12.99
C GLU A 182 6.74 -5.52 -13.35
N LEU A 183 7.48 -5.91 -14.40
CA LEU A 183 8.53 -5.07 -14.96
C LEU A 183 7.96 -4.15 -16.04
N LEU A 184 8.30 -2.87 -15.98
CA LEU A 184 7.93 -1.88 -16.98
C LEU A 184 9.16 -1.39 -17.72
N ARG A 185 9.07 -1.24 -19.04
CA ARG A 185 10.17 -0.71 -19.87
C ARG A 185 9.81 0.68 -20.41
N ALA A 186 10.84 1.42 -20.82
CA ALA A 186 10.68 2.69 -21.50
C ALA A 186 9.84 2.55 -22.77
N ALA A 187 8.97 3.53 -23.03
CA ALA A 187 8.28 3.66 -24.32
C ALA A 187 9.20 4.18 -25.42
N ASP A 188 10.19 5.00 -25.05
CA ASP A 188 11.11 5.68 -25.96
C ASP A 188 12.54 5.61 -25.39
N ALA A 189 13.44 4.99 -26.16
CA ALA A 189 14.84 4.80 -25.76
C ALA A 189 15.65 6.11 -25.74
N ALA A 190 15.28 7.11 -26.56
CA ALA A 190 15.88 8.44 -26.51
C ALA A 190 15.43 9.18 -25.25
N ALA A 191 14.15 9.09 -24.88
CA ALA A 191 13.65 9.64 -23.62
C ALA A 191 14.27 8.94 -22.40
N GLU A 192 14.51 7.63 -22.46
CA GLU A 192 15.24 6.88 -21.42
C GLU A 192 16.64 7.44 -21.21
N ARG A 193 17.39 7.66 -22.30
CA ARG A 193 18.71 8.29 -22.25
C ARG A 193 18.64 9.73 -21.74
N GLU A 194 17.70 10.52 -22.27
CA GLU A 194 17.52 11.94 -21.89
C GLU A 194 17.23 12.06 -20.39
N PHE A 195 16.38 11.19 -19.85
CA PHE A 195 16.06 11.17 -18.42
C PHE A 195 17.26 10.73 -17.56
N ALA A 196 17.98 9.68 -17.98
CA ALA A 196 19.20 9.23 -17.30
C ALA A 196 20.30 10.31 -17.29
N ASN A 197 20.39 11.12 -18.34
CA ASN A 197 21.34 12.22 -18.43
C ASN A 197 21.01 13.38 -17.47
N LEU A 198 19.78 13.49 -16.95
CA LEU A 198 19.46 14.52 -15.95
C LEU A 198 20.21 14.33 -14.61
N PHE A 199 20.80 13.15 -14.39
CA PHE A 199 21.59 12.85 -13.20
C PHE A 199 23.06 13.26 -13.32
N THR A 200 23.51 13.75 -14.48
CA THR A 200 24.91 14.15 -14.64
C THR A 200 25.18 15.43 -13.84
N PRO A 201 26.34 15.55 -13.15
CA PRO A 201 26.60 16.67 -12.22
C PRO A 201 26.59 18.06 -12.87
N ASP A 202 26.82 18.12 -14.17
CA ASP A 202 26.88 19.34 -14.98
C ASP A 202 25.50 19.87 -15.41
N VAL A 203 24.42 19.09 -15.22
CA VAL A 203 23.06 19.54 -15.58
C VAL A 203 22.52 20.49 -14.52
N PRO A 204 22.18 21.75 -14.88
CA PRO A 204 21.66 22.72 -13.92
C PRO A 204 20.30 22.30 -13.34
N LYS A 205 20.07 22.51 -12.04
CA LYS A 205 18.76 22.22 -11.39
C LYS A 205 17.58 22.94 -12.06
N ALA A 206 17.80 24.15 -12.58
CA ALA A 206 16.76 24.87 -13.32
C ALA A 206 16.33 24.13 -14.59
N PHE A 207 17.29 23.53 -15.30
CA PHE A 207 17.04 22.71 -16.48
C PHE A 207 16.25 21.45 -16.12
N VAL A 208 16.66 20.75 -15.05
CA VAL A 208 15.92 19.59 -14.51
C VAL A 208 14.46 19.96 -14.25
N ARG A 209 14.20 21.00 -13.46
CA ARG A 209 12.84 21.44 -13.11
C ARG A 209 11.98 21.74 -14.32
N GLN A 210 12.58 22.34 -15.34
CA GLN A 210 11.87 22.73 -16.56
C GLN A 210 11.57 21.54 -17.47
N HIS A 211 12.42 20.49 -17.48
CA HIS A 211 12.37 19.45 -18.51
C HIS A 211 11.95 18.07 -18.00
N GLN A 212 12.17 17.77 -16.71
CA GLN A 212 11.93 16.44 -16.12
C GLN A 212 10.52 15.92 -16.42
N ALA A 213 9.49 16.74 -16.20
CA ALA A 213 8.09 16.33 -16.40
C ALA A 213 7.80 15.93 -17.85
N ARG A 214 8.25 16.74 -18.82
CA ARG A 214 8.10 16.45 -20.26
C ARG A 214 8.81 15.15 -20.64
N ILE A 215 10.01 14.93 -20.13
CA ILE A 215 10.81 13.75 -20.41
C ILE A 215 10.14 12.50 -19.81
N LEU A 216 9.68 12.57 -18.56
CA LEU A 216 8.93 11.49 -17.90
C LEU A 216 7.68 11.09 -18.69
N HIS A 217 6.95 12.06 -19.24
CA HIS A 217 5.78 11.79 -20.08
C HIS A 217 6.11 10.99 -21.35
N LYS A 218 7.30 11.18 -21.94
CA LYS A 218 7.78 10.39 -23.08
C LYS A 218 8.39 9.05 -22.66
N LEU A 219 9.05 9.03 -21.50
CA LEU A 219 9.70 7.84 -20.94
C LEU A 219 8.69 6.74 -20.62
N LEU A 220 7.63 7.10 -19.90
CA LEU A 220 6.65 6.15 -19.41
C LEU A 220 5.64 5.78 -20.51
N PRO A 221 5.42 4.48 -20.77
CA PRO A 221 4.39 4.05 -21.72
C PRO A 221 2.99 4.44 -21.24
N ASP A 222 2.09 4.55 -22.20
CA ASP A 222 0.66 4.62 -21.90
C ASP A 222 0.17 3.21 -21.57
N LEU A 223 -0.27 3.01 -20.33
CA LEU A 223 -0.82 1.74 -19.90
C LEU A 223 -2.24 1.58 -20.48
N PRO A 224 -2.60 0.40 -21.00
CA PRO A 224 -3.85 0.19 -21.73
C PRO A 224 -5.10 0.40 -20.86
N ASP A 225 -4.95 0.22 -19.54
CA ASP A 225 -5.96 0.37 -18.51
C ASP A 225 -5.75 1.63 -17.65
N LYS A 226 -5.00 2.63 -18.14
CA LYS A 226 -4.87 3.94 -17.48
C LYS A 226 -6.26 4.57 -17.30
N GLY A 227 -6.73 4.63 -16.05
CA GLY A 227 -8.09 5.10 -15.70
C GLY A 227 -9.12 4.00 -15.42
N LYS A 228 -8.75 2.72 -15.61
CA LYS A 228 -9.54 1.54 -15.21
C LYS A 228 -8.87 0.72 -14.11
N ALA A 229 -7.57 0.91 -13.90
CA ALA A 229 -6.81 0.34 -12.80
C ALA A 229 -5.87 1.39 -12.21
N PHE A 230 -5.55 1.26 -10.92
CA PHE A 230 -4.53 2.08 -10.28
C PHE A 230 -3.15 1.50 -10.57
N HIS A 231 -2.21 2.36 -10.93
CA HIS A 231 -0.84 1.96 -11.27
C HIS A 231 0.16 2.75 -10.45
N ILE A 232 1.14 2.06 -9.90
CA ILE A 232 2.32 2.66 -9.31
C ILE A 232 3.54 2.20 -10.09
N VAL A 233 4.37 3.16 -10.50
CA VAL A 233 5.66 2.91 -11.12
C VAL A 233 6.77 3.30 -10.17
N LEU A 234 7.61 2.33 -9.81
CA LEU A 234 8.86 2.56 -9.11
C LEU A 234 9.97 2.78 -10.14
N ILE A 235 10.64 3.93 -10.04
CA ILE A 235 11.89 4.23 -10.74
C ILE A 235 13.01 4.31 -9.69
N TYR A 236 14.25 3.95 -10.02
CA TYR A 236 15.31 3.89 -8.99
C TYR A 236 15.41 5.19 -8.19
N THR A 237 15.59 6.32 -8.88
CA THR A 237 15.56 7.64 -8.27
C THR A 237 15.04 8.70 -9.24
N MET A 238 14.84 9.92 -8.76
CA MET A 238 14.50 11.10 -9.56
C MET A 238 15.51 12.22 -9.31
N PRO A 239 15.89 13.01 -10.33
CA PRO A 239 16.85 14.10 -10.16
C PRO A 239 16.35 15.19 -9.21
N ASP A 240 15.09 15.62 -9.34
CA ASP A 240 14.41 16.42 -8.33
C ASP A 240 13.62 15.54 -7.34
N ALA A 241 13.73 15.91 -6.05
CA ALA A 241 13.34 15.06 -4.92
C ALA A 241 11.82 15.03 -4.66
N TYR A 242 11.00 14.48 -5.56
CA TYR A 242 9.60 14.14 -5.26
C TYR A 242 9.51 12.93 -4.33
N GLY A 243 8.57 12.92 -3.38
CA GLY A 243 8.31 11.77 -2.50
C GLY A 243 7.61 10.67 -3.28
N ALA A 244 6.40 10.96 -3.73
CA ALA A 244 5.70 10.30 -4.82
C ALA A 244 5.05 11.42 -5.65
N VAL A 245 4.56 11.13 -6.85
CA VAL A 245 3.80 12.11 -7.65
C VAL A 245 2.77 11.40 -8.53
N TYR A 246 1.52 11.84 -8.47
CA TYR A 246 0.49 11.42 -9.42
C TYR A 246 0.67 12.13 -10.76
N LEU A 247 0.63 11.37 -11.85
CA LEU A 247 0.71 11.84 -13.23
C LEU A 247 -0.65 11.64 -13.92
N PRO A 248 -1.57 12.62 -13.88
CA PRO A 248 -2.96 12.44 -14.33
C PRO A 248 -3.09 11.97 -15.77
N ALA A 249 -2.29 12.52 -16.70
CA ALA A 249 -2.34 12.13 -18.11
C ALA A 249 -1.86 10.69 -18.37
N LYS A 250 -1.18 10.08 -17.41
CA LYS A 250 -0.72 8.68 -17.45
C LYS A 250 -1.55 7.75 -16.57
N GLY A 251 -2.33 8.28 -15.61
CA GLY A 251 -3.07 7.46 -14.63
C GLY A 251 -2.15 6.68 -13.70
N VAL A 252 -0.96 7.21 -13.41
CA VAL A 252 0.12 6.52 -12.69
C VAL A 252 0.60 7.38 -11.53
N ILE A 253 0.87 6.77 -10.38
CA ILE A 253 1.70 7.36 -9.33
C ILE A 253 3.15 6.93 -9.55
N LEU A 254 4.06 7.88 -9.70
CA LEU A 254 5.49 7.64 -9.84
C LEU A 254 6.20 7.77 -8.49
N MET A 255 7.06 6.81 -8.17
CA MET A 255 7.74 6.69 -6.88
C MET A 255 9.25 6.45 -7.06
N PRO A 256 10.15 7.22 -6.42
CA PRO A 256 11.58 6.94 -6.42
C PRO A 256 11.91 5.87 -5.36
N GLN A 257 12.35 4.70 -5.82
CA GLN A 257 12.66 3.54 -4.97
C GLN A 257 13.65 3.87 -3.85
N VAL A 258 14.72 4.61 -4.14
CA VAL A 258 15.76 4.94 -3.14
C VAL A 258 15.25 5.70 -1.93
N LYS A 259 14.11 6.41 -2.03
CA LYS A 259 13.53 7.11 -0.88
C LYS A 259 12.90 6.12 0.10
N PHE A 260 12.19 5.12 -0.41
CA PHE A 260 11.50 4.11 0.40
C PHE A 260 12.46 3.02 0.86
N ALA A 261 13.46 2.66 0.06
CA ALA A 261 14.50 1.71 0.44
C ALA A 261 15.26 2.14 1.72
N LYS A 262 15.36 3.46 2.02
CA LYS A 262 15.95 3.96 3.28
C LYS A 262 15.14 3.61 4.54
N LEU A 263 13.86 3.28 4.38
CA LEU A 263 12.97 2.83 5.44
C LEU A 263 13.11 1.33 5.72
N ILE A 264 13.91 0.64 4.92
CA ILE A 264 14.15 -0.79 5.00
C ILE A 264 15.61 -0.98 5.41
N ASP A 265 15.87 -1.83 6.38
CA ASP A 265 17.24 -2.19 6.74
C ASP A 265 17.82 -3.22 5.75
N PRO A 266 19.14 -3.54 5.80
CA PRO A 266 19.75 -4.51 4.89
C PRO A 266 19.16 -5.93 4.94
N LYS A 267 18.33 -6.25 5.94
CA LYS A 267 17.63 -7.54 6.07
C LYS A 267 16.19 -7.50 5.55
N GLY A 268 15.79 -6.40 4.92
CA GLY A 268 14.43 -6.24 4.41
C GLY A 268 13.42 -5.80 5.47
N VAL A 269 13.87 -5.36 6.65
CA VAL A 269 12.96 -5.06 7.78
C VAL A 269 12.58 -3.58 7.79
N TRP A 270 11.28 -3.33 7.82
CA TRP A 270 10.71 -1.99 7.75
C TRP A 270 10.79 -1.26 9.09
N LYS A 271 11.09 0.05 9.02
CA LYS A 271 11.02 0.99 10.14
C LYS A 271 9.59 1.52 10.32
N ASP A 272 8.63 0.60 10.43
CA ASP A 272 7.17 0.79 10.40
C ASP A 272 6.59 1.69 11.51
N GLY A 273 7.34 1.95 12.57
CA GLY A 273 6.94 2.88 13.65
C GLY A 273 7.62 4.25 13.61
N SER A 274 8.40 4.56 12.57
CA SER A 274 9.20 5.80 12.53
C SER A 274 8.40 7.00 11.98
N PRO A 275 8.68 8.24 12.44
CA PRO A 275 8.07 9.45 11.86
C PRO A 275 8.26 9.57 10.34
N VAL A 276 9.40 9.10 9.82
CA VAL A 276 9.69 9.12 8.38
C VAL A 276 8.81 8.11 7.63
N PHE A 277 8.57 6.93 8.19
CA PHE A 277 7.65 5.94 7.60
C PHE A 277 6.22 6.49 7.49
N TYR A 278 5.70 7.07 8.58
CA TYR A 278 4.37 7.68 8.55
C TYR A 278 4.31 8.82 7.54
N ALA A 279 5.34 9.67 7.49
CA ALA A 279 5.39 10.75 6.51
C ALA A 279 5.36 10.25 5.06
N GLN A 280 6.08 9.16 4.74
CA GLN A 280 6.01 8.56 3.41
C GLN A 280 4.65 7.92 3.12
N SER A 281 4.01 7.31 4.13
CA SER A 281 2.65 6.77 4.01
C SER A 281 1.63 7.88 3.72
N ASN A 282 1.74 9.02 4.40
CA ASN A 282 0.90 10.20 4.17
C ASN A 282 1.11 10.79 2.77
N ILE A 283 2.37 10.88 2.30
CA ILE A 283 2.67 11.35 0.94
C ILE A 283 2.01 10.42 -0.08
N LEU A 284 2.13 9.10 0.09
CA LEU A 284 1.50 8.15 -0.81
C LEU A 284 -0.03 8.27 -0.77
N ALA A 285 -0.62 8.42 0.43
CA ALA A 285 -2.05 8.63 0.60
C ALA A 285 -2.53 9.92 -0.10
N HIS A 286 -1.73 10.98 -0.07
CA HIS A 286 -2.02 12.24 -0.75
C HIS A 286 -2.00 12.09 -2.28
N GLU A 287 -0.99 11.42 -2.83
CA GLU A 287 -0.96 11.13 -4.28
C GLU A 287 -2.12 10.23 -4.71
N MET A 288 -2.51 9.28 -3.85
CA MET A 288 -3.72 8.50 -4.05
C MET A 288 -4.98 9.37 -4.01
N GLY A 289 -5.01 10.42 -3.18
CA GLY A 289 -6.07 11.42 -3.16
C GLY A 289 -6.20 12.16 -4.50
N HIS A 290 -5.08 12.57 -5.10
CA HIS A 290 -5.09 13.12 -6.46
C HIS A 290 -5.58 12.10 -7.50
N ALA A 291 -5.16 10.85 -7.39
CA ALA A 291 -5.68 9.76 -8.23
C ALA A 291 -7.19 9.55 -8.01
N LEU A 292 -7.72 9.85 -6.84
CA LEU A 292 -9.15 9.86 -6.50
C LEU A 292 -9.85 11.19 -6.82
N SER A 293 -9.26 12.04 -7.66
CA SER A 293 -9.81 13.34 -8.10
C SER A 293 -9.87 14.43 -7.00
N LEU A 294 -9.17 14.26 -5.87
CA LEU A 294 -9.13 15.29 -4.84
C LEU A 294 -8.14 16.40 -5.19
N ASN A 295 -8.56 17.64 -4.93
CA ASN A 295 -7.76 18.84 -5.13
C ASN A 295 -7.12 19.28 -3.81
N HIS A 296 -6.08 20.11 -3.90
CA HIS A 296 -5.51 20.73 -2.71
C HIS A 296 -6.50 21.64 -1.99
N VAL A 297 -6.33 21.73 -0.67
CA VAL A 297 -7.06 22.64 0.22
C VAL A 297 -6.08 23.39 1.12
N ALA A 298 -6.55 24.48 1.74
CA ALA A 298 -5.75 25.32 2.65
C ALA A 298 -5.91 24.93 4.13
N THR A 299 -6.47 23.75 4.43
CA THR A 299 -6.81 23.33 5.79
C THR A 299 -5.66 22.58 6.46
N GLN A 300 -5.16 23.09 7.59
CA GLN A 300 -4.14 22.39 8.39
C GLN A 300 -4.61 21.01 8.83
N GLY A 301 -3.71 20.03 8.81
CA GLY A 301 -4.01 18.64 9.18
C GLY A 301 -4.84 17.86 8.15
N ASN A 302 -5.28 18.49 7.05
CA ASN A 302 -5.95 17.79 5.95
C ASN A 302 -4.94 16.97 5.14
N LEU A 303 -5.36 15.79 4.66
CA LEU A 303 -4.58 14.93 3.79
C LEU A 303 -4.22 15.64 2.48
N MET A 304 -5.13 16.46 1.94
CA MET A 304 -4.94 17.19 0.69
C MET A 304 -4.45 18.62 0.90
N ILE A 305 -3.78 18.94 2.01
CA ILE A 305 -3.22 20.28 2.20
C ILE A 305 -2.19 20.63 1.11
N ASP A 306 -2.22 21.86 0.59
CA ASP A 306 -1.11 22.37 -0.22
C ASP A 306 0.15 22.50 0.66
N GLY A 307 1.23 21.82 0.28
CA GLY A 307 2.49 21.85 1.01
C GLY A 307 3.09 23.26 1.20
N ARG A 308 2.72 24.24 0.37
CA ARG A 308 3.15 25.65 0.52
C ARG A 308 2.44 26.39 1.65
N LEU A 309 1.26 25.94 2.03
CA LEU A 309 0.41 26.57 3.04
C LEU A 309 0.56 25.91 4.42
N ARG A 310 1.34 24.84 4.51
CA ARG A 310 1.48 24.05 5.74
C ARG A 310 2.33 24.78 6.78
N GLU A 311 1.82 24.81 8.01
CA GLU A 311 2.54 25.37 9.16
C GLU A 311 3.32 24.29 9.92
N GLY A 312 4.43 24.67 10.56
CA GLY A 312 5.24 23.80 11.41
C GLY A 312 6.27 22.92 10.68
N THR A 313 7.01 22.12 11.45
CA THR A 313 8.15 21.30 10.99
C THR A 313 7.76 19.86 10.62
N GLY A 314 6.46 19.53 10.60
CA GLY A 314 5.98 18.18 10.31
C GLY A 314 6.47 17.64 8.96
N ILE A 315 6.58 16.32 8.82
CA ILE A 315 6.98 15.68 7.55
C ILE A 315 5.71 15.09 6.90
N GLY A 316 5.39 15.49 5.67
CA GLY A 316 4.22 15.00 4.92
C GLY A 316 2.89 15.72 5.19
N PRO A 317 1.85 15.44 4.40
CA PRO A 317 0.50 15.98 4.60
C PRO A 317 -0.14 15.42 5.87
N GLY A 318 -1.29 15.99 6.27
CA GLY A 318 -2.07 15.47 7.40
C GLY A 318 -2.80 14.16 7.07
N VAL A 319 -3.81 13.81 7.86
CA VAL A 319 -4.61 12.59 7.68
C VAL A 319 -6.11 12.84 7.61
N GLY A 320 -6.55 14.08 7.88
CA GLY A 320 -7.98 14.42 7.89
C GLY A 320 -8.55 14.57 6.49
N LEU A 321 -9.81 14.20 6.31
CA LEU A 321 -10.60 14.46 5.11
C LEU A 321 -11.95 15.07 5.50
N SER A 322 -12.47 16.01 4.71
CA SER A 322 -13.84 16.49 4.86
C SER A 322 -14.84 15.46 4.31
N LEU A 323 -16.11 15.57 4.72
CA LEU A 323 -17.18 14.72 4.19
C LEU A 323 -17.28 14.81 2.66
N GLU A 324 -17.16 16.01 2.10
CA GLU A 324 -17.16 16.21 0.64
C GLU A 324 -15.98 15.47 -0.04
N GLN A 325 -14.78 15.51 0.55
CA GLN A 325 -13.62 14.79 0.04
C GLN A 325 -13.85 13.27 0.10
N ILE A 326 -14.43 12.76 1.19
CA ILE A 326 -14.76 11.34 1.34
C ILE A 326 -15.76 10.91 0.27
N GLU A 327 -16.86 11.65 0.08
CA GLU A 327 -17.87 11.35 -0.92
C GLU A 327 -17.29 11.36 -2.35
N LYS A 328 -16.47 12.38 -2.66
CA LYS A 328 -15.83 12.51 -3.97
C LYS A 328 -14.85 11.37 -4.24
N ALA A 329 -14.02 11.02 -3.25
CA ALA A 329 -13.07 9.91 -3.33
C ALA A 329 -13.81 8.59 -3.57
N ARG A 330 -14.86 8.30 -2.79
CA ARG A 330 -15.68 7.09 -2.96
C ARG A 330 -16.37 7.04 -4.32
N LYS A 331 -16.87 8.17 -4.82
CA LYS A 331 -17.45 8.27 -6.16
C LYS A 331 -16.43 7.93 -7.25
N GLN A 332 -15.20 8.42 -7.13
CA GLN A 332 -14.13 8.08 -8.08
C GLN A 332 -13.71 6.61 -7.97
N ALA A 333 -13.58 6.08 -6.74
CA ALA A 333 -13.25 4.68 -6.48
C ALA A 333 -14.22 3.71 -7.19
N LYS A 334 -15.53 4.04 -7.23
CA LYS A 334 -16.55 3.25 -7.95
C LYS A 334 -16.34 3.17 -9.47
N THR A 335 -15.49 4.03 -10.04
CA THR A 335 -15.09 3.89 -11.45
C THR A 335 -13.96 2.87 -11.66
N LYS A 336 -13.48 2.23 -10.58
CA LYS A 336 -12.47 1.15 -10.51
C LYS A 336 -11.04 1.59 -10.81
N GLY A 337 -10.84 2.74 -11.42
CA GLY A 337 -9.53 3.32 -11.68
C GLY A 337 -9.39 4.77 -11.25
N PRO A 338 -8.20 5.33 -11.44
CA PRO A 338 -7.90 6.70 -11.07
C PRO A 338 -8.56 7.70 -12.02
N TYR A 339 -8.60 8.96 -11.61
CA TYR A 339 -9.04 10.08 -12.42
C TYR A 339 -7.96 10.46 -13.43
N VAL A 340 -8.22 10.15 -14.69
CA VAL A 340 -7.44 10.47 -15.88
C VAL A 340 -8.25 11.46 -16.73
N PRO A 341 -7.76 12.70 -16.92
CA PRO A 341 -8.43 13.69 -17.76
C PRO A 341 -8.72 13.15 -19.17
N GLY A 342 -9.96 13.31 -19.63
CA GLY A 342 -10.40 12.85 -20.96
C GLY A 342 -10.80 11.37 -21.04
N PHE A 343 -10.52 10.55 -20.02
CA PHE A 343 -10.90 9.14 -19.98
C PHE A 343 -12.09 8.89 -19.03
N ASN A 344 -12.11 9.52 -17.86
CA ASN A 344 -13.24 9.37 -16.93
C ASN A 344 -14.44 10.21 -17.39
N PRO A 345 -15.68 9.73 -17.15
CA PRO A 345 -16.88 10.46 -17.52
C PRO A 345 -16.88 11.85 -16.88
N LYS A 346 -17.19 12.88 -17.69
CA LYS A 346 -17.35 14.24 -17.17
C LYS A 346 -18.42 14.21 -16.06
N PRO A 347 -18.22 14.91 -14.94
CA PRO A 347 -19.28 15.06 -13.96
C PRO A 347 -20.49 15.66 -14.67
N ARG A 348 -21.65 15.00 -14.60
CA ARG A 348 -22.91 15.63 -15.00
C ARG A 348 -23.05 16.87 -14.12
N VAL A 349 -22.92 18.04 -14.71
CA VAL A 349 -23.33 19.29 -14.08
C VAL A 349 -24.83 19.12 -13.84
N ARG A 350 -25.26 19.16 -12.58
CA ARG A 350 -26.69 19.29 -12.28
C ARG A 350 -27.05 20.70 -12.73
N GLU A 351 -27.90 20.80 -13.75
CA GLU A 351 -28.59 22.03 -14.11
C GLU A 351 -29.55 22.47 -13.00
#